data_AF-H5SA77-F1
#
_entry.id   AF-H5SA77-F1
#
_cell.length_a   1.000
_cell.length_b   1.000
_cell.length_c   1.000
_cell.angle_alpha   90.00
_cell.angle_beta   90.00
_cell.angle_gamma   90.00
#
_symmetry.space_group_name_H-M   'P 1'
#
loop_
_entity.id
_entity.type
_entity.pdbx_description
1 polymer ?
#
loop_
_entity_poly.entity_id
_entity_poly.type
_entity_poly.pdbx_seq_one_letter_code
_entity_poly.pdbx_strand_id
1 'polypeptide(L)'
;MGKLWLFLLFLLPLAMAQDWALTRSQTLTAQGAKAWRYTLSPRGEEARALWEALSLQYRDHLRAGYRVDLGSWRLYFLGGKLRLERHCQAVNPACFTFGALPVEKARQDRFLLELSALLDQALGEAAKTGGAVTLSRLFRVELRRNQAPPYPAAPSGWRP
;
A
#
# COMPACT_ATOMS: atom_id res chain seq x y z
N MET A 1 -48.36 11.75 24.76
CA MET A 1 -48.31 10.37 24.22
C MET A 1 -47.24 10.32 23.15
N GLY A 2 -46.04 9.85 23.53
CA GLY A 2 -44.86 9.86 22.67
C GLY A 2 -44.89 8.72 21.66
N LYS A 3 -44.77 9.05 20.38
CA LYS A 3 -44.39 8.13 19.31
C LYS A 3 -43.22 8.74 18.57
N LEU A 4 -42.05 8.66 19.20
CA LEU A 4 -40.76 9.08 18.65
C LEU A 4 -39.84 7.87 18.66
N TRP A 5 -40.26 6.81 17.96
CA TRP A 5 -39.63 5.48 18.01
C TRP A 5 -39.66 4.84 16.62
N LEU A 6 -38.93 5.44 15.66
CA LEU A 6 -38.74 4.82 14.33
C LEU A 6 -37.49 5.31 13.56
N PHE A 7 -36.52 5.97 14.21
CA PHE A 7 -35.29 6.45 13.55
C PHE A 7 -34.01 5.71 13.96
N LEU A 8 -34.10 4.56 14.63
CA LEU A 8 -32.95 3.80 15.16
C LEU A 8 -32.60 2.54 14.36
N LEU A 9 -32.88 2.53 13.06
CA LEU A 9 -32.49 1.46 12.13
C LEU A 9 -31.92 2.12 10.88
N PHE A 10 -30.60 2.34 10.82
CA PHE A 10 -29.76 2.37 9.59
C PHE A 10 -28.32 2.85 9.83
N LEU A 11 -27.83 2.96 11.07
CA LEU A 11 -26.39 3.02 11.36
C LEU A 11 -25.82 1.61 11.54
N LEU A 12 -26.00 0.75 10.54
CA LEU A 12 -25.06 -0.34 10.34
C LEU A 12 -23.80 0.30 9.77
N PRO A 13 -22.66 0.32 10.49
CA PRO A 13 -21.42 0.50 9.78
C PRO A 13 -21.39 -0.69 8.80
N LEU A 14 -21.48 -0.42 7.50
CA LEU A 14 -20.95 -1.35 6.52
C LEU A 14 -19.55 -1.64 7.03
N ALA A 15 -19.34 -2.82 7.60
CA ALA A 15 -18.02 -3.37 7.76
C ALA A 15 -17.53 -3.56 6.34
N MET A 16 -16.98 -2.49 5.76
CA MET A 16 -16.26 -2.52 4.50
C MET A 16 -15.28 -3.66 4.67
N ALA A 17 -15.46 -4.72 3.88
CA ALA A 17 -14.52 -5.83 3.87
C ALA A 17 -13.14 -5.23 3.60
N GLN A 18 -12.27 -5.24 4.61
CA GLN A 18 -10.91 -4.73 4.50
C GLN A 18 -10.12 -5.73 3.69
N ASP A 19 -9.76 -5.35 2.48
CA ASP A 19 -8.96 -6.19 1.60
C ASP A 19 -7.49 -6.19 2.01
N TRP A 20 -7.08 -5.28 2.90
CA TRP A 20 -5.71 -5.11 3.33
C TRP A 20 -5.55 -5.19 4.85
N ALA A 21 -4.38 -5.69 5.26
CA ALA A 21 -3.89 -5.63 6.63
C ALA A 21 -2.59 -4.82 6.66
N LEU A 22 -2.50 -3.88 7.59
CA LEU A 22 -1.26 -3.25 8.00
C LEU A 22 -0.77 -3.92 9.29
N THR A 23 0.25 -4.78 9.17
CA THR A 23 0.90 -5.39 10.33
C THR A 23 2.06 -4.53 10.78
N ARG A 24 2.04 -4.13 12.05
CA ARG A 24 3.12 -3.40 12.71
C ARG A 24 3.82 -4.30 13.72
N SER A 25 5.13 -4.43 13.59
CA SER A 25 5.95 -5.17 14.55
C SER A 25 7.22 -4.40 14.88
N GLN A 26 7.80 -4.71 16.04
CA GLN A 26 9.05 -4.13 16.49
C GLN A 26 10.03 -5.28 16.72
N THR A 27 11.11 -5.31 15.96
CA THR A 27 12.16 -6.31 16.16
C THR A 27 13.30 -5.72 16.96
N LEU A 28 13.71 -6.43 18.01
CA LEU A 28 15.00 -6.22 18.65
C LEU A 28 16.09 -6.68 17.69
N THR A 29 17.00 -5.77 17.35
CA THR A 29 18.25 -6.13 16.69
C THR A 29 19.22 -6.71 17.72
N ALA A 30 20.23 -7.46 17.28
CA ALA A 30 21.27 -8.03 18.15
C ALA A 30 22.01 -6.96 18.99
N GLN A 31 21.93 -5.68 18.60
CA GLN A 31 22.52 -4.54 19.30
C GLN A 31 21.51 -3.83 20.24
N GLY A 32 20.34 -4.42 20.50
CA GLY A 32 19.31 -3.85 21.36
C GLY A 32 18.48 -2.73 20.71
N ALA A 33 18.82 -2.28 19.50
CA ALA A 33 18.04 -1.27 18.79
C ALA A 33 16.69 -1.83 18.32
N LYS A 34 15.63 -1.06 18.57
CA LYS A 34 14.26 -1.39 18.17
C LYS A 34 13.98 -0.82 16.78
N ALA A 35 13.82 -1.68 15.78
CA ALA A 35 13.42 -1.25 14.43
C ALA A 35 11.93 -1.53 14.20
N TRP A 36 11.17 -0.49 13.84
CA TRP A 36 9.78 -0.65 13.42
C TRP A 36 9.71 -1.28 12.04
N ARG A 37 8.78 -2.23 11.88
CA ARG A 37 8.45 -2.88 10.62
C ARG A 37 6.97 -2.75 10.36
N TYR A 38 6.64 -2.27 9.18
CA TYR A 38 5.29 -2.11 8.67
C TYR A 38 5.16 -3.00 7.44
N THR A 39 4.21 -3.92 7.44
CA THR A 39 3.98 -4.82 6.30
C THR A 39 2.54 -4.70 5.86
N LEU A 40 2.34 -4.38 4.59
CA LEU A 40 1.05 -4.39 3.93
C LEU A 40 0.88 -5.73 3.22
N SER A 41 -0.23 -6.40 3.51
CA SER A 41 -0.59 -7.67 2.88
C SER A 41 -2.10 -7.76 2.65
N PRO A 42 -2.54 -8.37 1.53
CA PRO A 42 -3.96 -8.57 1.28
C PRO A 42 -4.57 -9.61 2.23
N ARG A 43 -5.83 -9.40 2.61
CA ARG A 43 -6.63 -10.25 3.50
C ARG A 43 -7.70 -11.01 2.73
N GLY A 44 -7.83 -12.29 3.01
CA GLY A 44 -8.77 -13.15 2.30
C GLY A 44 -8.23 -13.61 0.94
N GLU A 45 -8.87 -14.63 0.40
CA GLU A 45 -8.41 -15.32 -0.81
C GLU A 45 -8.53 -14.44 -2.06
N GLU A 46 -9.67 -13.77 -2.23
CA GLU A 46 -9.92 -12.89 -3.38
C GLU A 46 -8.93 -11.72 -3.46
N ALA A 47 -8.68 -11.04 -2.34
CA ALA A 47 -7.73 -9.93 -2.28
C ALA A 47 -6.30 -10.39 -2.57
N ARG A 48 -5.92 -11.59 -2.11
CA ARG A 48 -4.62 -12.20 -2.40
C ARG A 48 -4.47 -12.51 -3.88
N ALA A 49 -5.49 -13.12 -4.49
CA ALA A 49 -5.50 -13.42 -5.92
C ALA A 49 -5.44 -12.15 -6.77
N LEU A 50 -6.23 -11.14 -6.42
CA LEU A 50 -6.20 -9.83 -7.07
C LEU A 50 -4.83 -9.17 -6.98
N TRP A 51 -4.22 -9.16 -5.78
CA TRP A 51 -2.88 -8.61 -5.59
C TRP A 51 -1.80 -9.39 -6.34
N GLU A 52 -1.89 -10.72 -6.36
CA GLU A 52 -0.95 -11.57 -7.07
C GLU A 52 -0.95 -11.25 -8.56
N ALA A 53 -2.12 -11.20 -9.19
CA ALA A 53 -2.27 -10.85 -10.60
C ALA A 53 -1.80 -9.42 -10.89
N LEU A 54 -2.18 -8.45 -10.07
CA LEU A 54 -1.81 -7.05 -10.24
C LEU A 54 -0.30 -6.83 -10.07
N SER A 55 0.30 -7.46 -9.04
CA SER A 55 1.73 -7.35 -8.78
C SER A 55 2.58 -7.96 -9.90
N LEU A 56 2.10 -8.97 -10.62
CA LEU A 56 2.77 -9.47 -11.84
C LEU A 56 2.87 -8.35 -12.88
N GLN A 57 1.74 -7.72 -13.24
CA GLN A 57 1.72 -6.65 -14.21
C GLN A 57 2.61 -5.47 -13.78
N TYR A 58 2.55 -5.08 -12.50
CA TYR A 58 3.41 -4.00 -11.98
C TYR A 58 4.90 -4.32 -12.08
N ARG A 59 5.30 -5.55 -11.79
CA ARG A 59 6.70 -5.98 -11.94
C ARG A 59 7.14 -5.91 -13.39
N ASP A 60 6.30 -6.36 -14.31
CA ASP A 60 6.61 -6.30 -15.74
C ASP A 60 6.74 -4.86 -16.25
N HIS A 61 5.87 -3.95 -15.79
CA HIS A 61 5.99 -2.52 -16.06
C HIS A 61 7.33 -1.97 -15.56
N LEU A 62 7.71 -2.28 -14.31
CA LEU A 62 8.98 -1.81 -13.74
C LEU A 62 10.19 -2.36 -14.49
N ARG A 63 10.19 -3.64 -14.89
CA ARG A 63 11.29 -4.24 -15.68
C ARG A 63 11.43 -3.60 -17.05
N ALA A 64 10.31 -3.25 -17.67
CA ALA A 64 10.30 -2.53 -18.95
C ALA A 64 10.67 -1.04 -18.80
N GLY A 65 10.99 -0.56 -17.60
CA GLY A 65 11.40 0.83 -17.33
C GLY A 65 10.24 1.79 -17.12
N TYR A 66 9.00 1.30 -17.09
CA TYR A 66 7.82 2.10 -16.76
C TYR A 66 7.72 2.37 -15.26
N ARG A 67 6.82 3.29 -14.92
CA ARG A 67 6.48 3.68 -13.55
C ARG A 67 5.21 2.94 -13.14
N VAL A 68 5.07 2.69 -11.83
CA VAL A 68 3.87 2.13 -11.22
C VAL A 68 3.33 3.13 -10.22
N ASP A 69 2.11 3.60 -10.46
CA ASP A 69 1.42 4.58 -9.62
C ASP A 69 0.49 3.84 -8.64
N LEU A 70 0.64 4.16 -7.35
CA LEU A 70 0.00 3.52 -6.21
C LEU A 70 -0.83 4.54 -5.40
N GLY A 71 -1.43 5.52 -6.07
CA GLY A 71 -2.19 6.59 -5.44
C GLY A 71 -1.28 7.74 -4.98
N SER A 72 -1.07 7.88 -3.67
CA SER A 72 -0.20 8.94 -3.12
C SER A 72 1.28 8.76 -3.46
N TRP A 73 1.65 7.59 -3.99
CA TRP A 73 3.03 7.18 -4.19
C TRP A 73 3.25 6.59 -5.58
N ARG A 74 4.47 6.71 -6.07
CA ARG A 74 4.91 6.18 -7.36
C ARG A 74 6.22 5.44 -7.22
N LEU A 75 6.33 4.31 -7.91
CA LEU A 75 7.47 3.42 -7.89
C LEU A 75 8.11 3.32 -9.28
N TYR A 76 9.43 3.42 -9.36
CA TYR A 76 10.17 3.41 -10.64
C TYR A 76 11.65 3.09 -10.45
N PHE A 77 12.33 2.67 -11.53
CA PHE A 77 13.79 2.56 -11.53
C PHE A 77 14.46 3.87 -11.97
N LEU A 78 15.52 4.25 -11.25
CA LEU A 78 16.42 5.34 -11.61
C LEU A 78 17.86 4.88 -11.40
N GLY A 79 18.64 4.80 -12.48
CA GLY A 79 20.03 4.33 -12.45
C GLY A 79 20.16 2.92 -11.88
N GLY A 80 19.26 2.00 -12.26
CA GLY A 80 19.23 0.62 -11.78
C GLY A 80 18.75 0.44 -10.33
N LYS A 81 18.32 1.52 -9.66
CA LYS A 81 17.83 1.48 -8.27
C LYS A 81 16.35 1.82 -8.22
N LEU A 82 15.59 1.02 -7.49
CA LEU A 82 14.15 1.25 -7.30
C LEU A 82 13.96 2.47 -6.37
N ARG A 83 13.03 3.35 -6.73
CA ARG A 83 12.72 4.60 -6.02
C ARG A 83 11.23 4.71 -5.76
N LEU A 84 10.88 5.20 -4.58
CA LEU A 84 9.51 5.51 -4.19
C LEU A 84 9.37 7.02 -3.99
N GLU A 85 8.53 7.68 -4.79
CA GLU A 85 8.31 9.13 -4.74
C GLU A 85 6.85 9.49 -4.46
N ARG A 86 6.63 10.74 -4.03
CA ARG A 86 5.28 11.30 -3.89
C ARG A 86 4.65 11.47 -5.27
N HIS A 87 3.37 11.13 -5.39
CA HIS A 87 2.62 11.25 -6.63
C HIS A 87 1.39 12.15 -6.45
N CYS A 88 0.23 11.59 -6.10
CA CYS A 88 -0.98 12.40 -5.89
C CYS A 88 -1.07 12.94 -4.46
N GLN A 89 -1.48 14.21 -4.32
CA GLN A 89 -1.85 14.78 -3.03
C GLN A 89 -3.29 14.41 -2.64
N ALA A 90 -4.21 14.50 -3.59
CA ALA A 90 -5.60 14.06 -3.45
C ALA A 90 -5.82 12.81 -4.32
N VAL A 91 -5.90 11.65 -3.68
CA VAL A 91 -5.97 10.36 -4.36
C VAL A 91 -7.34 10.15 -4.99
N ASN A 92 -7.35 9.77 -6.27
CA ASN A 92 -8.52 9.35 -7.01
C ASN A 92 -8.12 8.18 -7.94
N PRO A 93 -9.07 7.51 -8.62
CA PRO A 93 -8.74 6.36 -9.47
C PRO A 93 -7.69 6.65 -10.56
N ALA A 94 -7.57 7.86 -11.10
CA ALA A 94 -6.57 8.18 -12.12
C ALA A 94 -5.11 8.22 -11.58
N CYS A 95 -4.93 8.19 -10.26
CA CYS A 95 -3.62 8.16 -9.60
C CYS A 95 -2.98 6.75 -9.54
N PHE A 96 -3.57 5.76 -10.22
CA PHE A 96 -3.12 4.39 -10.19
C PHE A 96 -2.74 3.89 -11.58
N THR A 97 -1.68 3.09 -11.66
CA THR A 97 -1.46 2.27 -12.83
C THR A 97 -2.49 1.16 -12.82
N PHE A 98 -3.44 1.17 -13.75
CA PHE A 98 -4.44 0.11 -13.83
C PHE A 98 -3.83 -1.15 -14.43
N GLY A 99 -4.07 -2.28 -13.78
CA GLY A 99 -3.87 -3.59 -14.39
C GLY A 99 -5.09 -3.99 -15.20
N ALA A 100 -4.89 -4.56 -16.39
CA ALA A 100 -5.95 -5.17 -17.18
C ALA A 100 -6.33 -6.52 -16.55
N LEU A 101 -7.24 -6.49 -15.58
CA LEU A 101 -7.68 -7.66 -14.82
C LEU A 101 -9.18 -7.92 -15.06
N PRO A 102 -9.61 -9.19 -15.13
CA PRO A 102 -11.02 -9.54 -15.32
C PRO A 102 -11.79 -9.43 -13.99
N VAL A 103 -11.79 -8.25 -13.39
CA VAL A 103 -12.48 -7.94 -12.14
C VAL A 103 -13.36 -6.70 -12.33
N GLU A 104 -14.45 -6.60 -11.57
CA GLU A 104 -15.30 -5.42 -11.61
C GLU A 104 -14.49 -4.16 -11.24
N LYS A 105 -14.61 -3.10 -12.05
CA LYS A 105 -13.85 -1.85 -11.85
C LYS A 105 -14.02 -1.28 -10.44
N ALA A 106 -15.24 -1.25 -9.91
CA ALA A 106 -15.51 -0.71 -8.57
C ALA A 106 -14.79 -1.50 -7.47
N ARG A 107 -14.65 -2.82 -7.64
CA ARG A 107 -13.87 -3.68 -6.73
C ARG A 107 -12.39 -3.34 -6.79
N GLN A 108 -11.82 -3.20 -8.00
CA GLN A 108 -10.41 -2.84 -8.17
C GLN A 108 -10.10 -1.43 -7.66
N ASP A 109 -10.96 -0.45 -7.92
CA ASP A 109 -10.81 0.93 -7.44
C ASP A 109 -10.77 0.97 -5.91
N ARG A 110 -11.75 0.34 -5.24
CA ARG A 110 -11.78 0.27 -3.76
C ARG A 110 -10.54 -0.41 -3.19
N PHE A 111 -10.12 -1.52 -3.79
CA PHE A 111 -8.93 -2.27 -3.40
C PHE A 111 -7.65 -1.40 -3.47
N LEU A 112 -7.51 -0.61 -4.54
CA LEU A 112 -6.38 0.28 -4.77
C LEU A 112 -6.40 1.51 -3.86
N LEU A 113 -7.58 2.08 -3.61
CA LEU A 113 -7.76 3.21 -2.69
C LEU A 113 -7.40 2.81 -1.26
N GLU A 114 -7.84 1.63 -0.81
CA GLU A 114 -7.47 1.09 0.51
C GLU A 114 -5.95 0.88 0.62
N LEU A 115 -5.33 0.28 -0.41
CA LEU A 115 -3.87 0.12 -0.49
C LEU A 115 -3.16 1.47 -0.33
N SER A 116 -3.55 2.49 -1.11
CA SER A 116 -2.91 3.81 -1.06
C SER A 116 -3.02 4.44 0.33
N ALA A 117 -4.20 4.35 0.97
CA ALA A 117 -4.42 4.93 2.29
C ALA A 117 -3.52 4.27 3.36
N LEU A 118 -3.47 2.94 3.38
CA LEU A 118 -2.62 2.21 4.33
C LEU A 118 -1.13 2.40 4.04
N LEU A 119 -0.74 2.50 2.77
CA LEU A 119 0.65 2.72 2.40
C LEU A 119 1.11 4.12 2.83
N ASP A 120 0.26 5.12 2.63
CA ASP A 120 0.54 6.48 3.08
C ASP A 120 0.65 6.58 4.60
N GLN A 121 -0.26 5.91 5.33
CA GLN A 121 -0.18 5.80 6.78
C GLN A 121 1.15 5.16 7.22
N ALA A 122 1.52 4.00 6.65
CA ALA A 122 2.74 3.29 7.02
C ALA A 122 4.00 4.11 6.75
N LEU A 123 4.08 4.79 5.60
CA LEU A 123 5.21 5.65 5.26
C LEU A 123 5.25 6.91 6.11
N GLY A 124 4.09 7.49 6.45
CA GLY A 124 4.00 8.63 7.37
C GLY A 124 4.47 8.29 8.79
N GLU A 125 4.12 7.09 9.30
CA GLU A 125 4.59 6.61 10.59
C GLU A 125 6.10 6.27 10.57
N ALA A 126 6.56 5.58 9.53
CA ALA A 126 7.96 5.22 9.37
C ALA A 126 8.87 6.44 9.15
N ALA A 127 8.39 7.49 8.48
CA ALA A 127 9.15 8.74 8.32
C ALA A 127 9.35 9.45 9.68
N LYS A 128 8.37 9.38 10.60
CA LYS A 128 8.46 10.00 11.93
C LYS A 128 9.36 9.24 12.90
N THR A 129 9.36 7.91 12.81
CA THR A 129 10.01 7.04 13.80
C THR A 129 11.28 6.36 13.30
N GLY A 130 11.48 6.31 11.98
CA GLY A 130 12.41 5.40 11.32
C GLY A 130 11.87 3.96 11.30
N GLY A 131 12.27 3.19 10.29
CA GLY A 131 11.85 1.79 10.17
C GLY A 131 11.80 1.29 8.74
N ALA A 132 11.17 0.14 8.54
CA ALA A 132 10.98 -0.43 7.21
C ALA A 132 9.50 -0.57 6.86
N VAL A 133 9.12 -0.18 5.65
CA VAL A 133 7.80 -0.43 5.08
C VAL A 133 7.94 -1.44 3.95
N THR A 134 7.13 -2.50 3.98
CA THR A 134 7.12 -3.55 2.96
C THR A 134 5.72 -3.68 2.38
N LEU A 135 5.62 -3.53 1.06
CA LEU A 135 4.47 -3.97 0.28
C LEU A 135 4.84 -5.30 -0.39
N SER A 136 4.32 -6.39 0.16
CA SER A 136 4.66 -7.75 -0.25
C SER A 136 4.51 -7.94 -1.76
N ARG A 137 5.44 -8.67 -2.39
CA ARG A 137 5.50 -8.91 -3.86
C ARG A 137 5.84 -7.70 -4.73
N LEU A 138 6.06 -6.51 -4.15
CA LEU A 138 6.44 -5.31 -4.90
C LEU A 138 7.71 -4.65 -4.38
N PHE A 139 7.71 -4.08 -3.18
CA PHE A 139 8.92 -3.39 -2.68
C PHE A 139 9.05 -3.38 -1.16
N ARG A 140 10.27 -3.10 -0.72
CA ARG A 140 10.63 -2.77 0.65
C ARG A 140 11.43 -1.47 0.66
N VAL A 141 11.13 -0.58 1.59
CA VAL A 141 11.83 0.68 1.80
C VAL A 141 12.26 0.78 3.25
N GLU A 142 13.49 1.25 3.47
CA GLU A 142 14.01 1.55 4.80
C GLU A 142 14.12 3.08 4.93
N LEU A 143 13.44 3.63 5.93
CA LEU A 143 13.36 5.07 6.18
C LEU A 143 14.18 5.40 7.41
N ARG A 144 15.01 6.45 7.28
CA ARG A 144 15.56 7.17 8.42
C ARG A 144 14.53 8.17 8.92
N ARG A 145 14.61 8.50 10.21
CA ARG A 145 13.76 9.54 10.81
C ARG A 145 13.92 10.86 10.06
N ASN A 146 12.80 11.48 9.70
CA ASN A 146 12.69 12.74 8.96
C ASN A 146 13.33 12.71 7.55
N GLN A 147 13.52 11.52 6.97
CA GLN A 147 13.94 11.41 5.59
C GLN A 147 12.82 11.90 4.66
N ALA A 148 13.17 12.71 3.65
CA ALA A 148 12.25 13.13 2.60
C ALA A 148 12.32 12.17 1.39
N PRO A 149 11.22 11.98 0.63
CA PRO A 149 11.24 11.24 -0.62
C PRO A 149 11.99 12.01 -1.72
N PRO A 150 12.48 11.34 -2.79
CA PRO A 150 12.27 9.93 -3.12
C PRO A 150 13.08 8.98 -2.25
N TYR A 151 12.42 7.95 -1.74
CA TYR A 151 13.07 6.93 -0.91
C TYR A 151 13.73 5.85 -1.77
N PRO A 152 14.94 5.39 -1.42
CA PRO A 152 15.52 4.19 -2.01
C PRO A 152 14.70 2.96 -1.59
N ALA A 153 14.24 2.19 -2.57
CA ALA A 153 13.51 0.95 -2.35
C ALA A 153 14.30 -0.24 -2.90
N ALA A 154 13.93 -1.44 -2.47
CA ALA A 154 14.41 -2.71 -2.99
C ALA A 154 13.22 -3.56 -3.44
N PRO A 155 13.36 -4.37 -4.50
CA PRO A 155 12.39 -5.39 -4.86
C PRO A 155 12.07 -6.31 -3.67
N SER A 156 10.80 -6.64 -3.47
CA SER A 156 10.35 -7.55 -2.41
C SER A 156 9.65 -8.77 -3.01
N GLY A 157 10.30 -9.95 -2.94
CA GLY A 157 9.72 -11.19 -3.46
C GLY A 157 9.81 -11.36 -4.98
N TRP A 158 10.69 -10.62 -5.67
CA TRP A 158 10.95 -10.77 -7.11
C TRP A 158 12.35 -10.28 -7.48
N ARG A 159 12.83 -10.67 -8.66
CA ARG A 159 14.09 -10.19 -9.25
C ARG A 159 13.81 -9.20 -10.38
N PRO A 160 14.45 -8.02 -10.36
CA PRO A 160 14.35 -7.02 -11.42
C PRO A 160 15.05 -7.47 -12.69
#